data_AF-A0A267MCI1-F1
#
_entry.id   AF-A0A267MCI1-F1
#
_cell.length_a   1.000
_cell.length_b   1.000
_cell.length_c   1.000
_cell.angle_alpha   90.00
_cell.angle_beta   90.00
_cell.angle_gamma   90.00
#
_symmetry.space_group_name_H-M   'P 1'
#
loop_
_entity.id
_entity.type
_entity.pdbx_description
1 polymer ?
#
loop_
_entity_poly.entity_id
_entity_poly.type
_entity_poly.pdbx_seq_one_letter_code
_entity_poly.pdbx_strand_id
1 'polypeptide(L)'
;MIKNFLLIGMLLVLLISFSSAVFDSKEHRSYDSKEYYLKNTYQETGSKNIVTGIYLDYRLFDSIFEASILLITVAGILFMSKREDEVL
;
A
#
# COMPACT_ATOMS: atom_id res chain seq x y z
N MET A 1 -15.40 8.56 -30.56
CA MET A 1 -16.55 8.77 -29.64
C MET A 1 -17.00 7.46 -29.00
N ILE A 2 -17.20 6.39 -29.77
CA ILE A 2 -17.62 5.08 -29.24
C ILE A 2 -16.65 4.47 -28.20
N LYS A 3 -15.33 4.59 -28.42
CA LYS A 3 -14.29 4.09 -27.49
C LYS A 3 -14.36 4.76 -26.12
N ASN A 4 -14.61 6.07 -26.09
CA ASN A 4 -14.72 6.82 -24.84
C ASN A 4 -15.99 6.44 -24.09
N PHE A 5 -17.09 6.22 -24.81
CA PHE A 5 -18.34 5.74 -24.24
C PHE A 5 -18.18 4.33 -23.63
N LEU A 6 -17.49 3.42 -24.33
CA LEU A 6 -17.15 2.09 -23.82
C LEU A 6 -16.24 2.15 -22.58
N LEU A 7 -15.22 3.02 -22.58
CA LEU A 7 -14.34 3.24 -21.43
C LEU A 7 -15.11 3.75 -20.21
N ILE A 8 -16.00 4.72 -20.41
CA ILE A 8 -16.83 5.28 -19.34
C ILE A 8 -17.77 4.20 -18.79
N GLY A 9 -18.41 3.41 -19.67
CA GLY A 9 -19.24 2.27 -19.26
C GLY A 9 -18.45 1.25 -18.43
N MET A 10 -17.25 0.89 -18.85
CA MET A 10 -16.39 -0.05 -18.13
C MET A 10 -15.96 0.48 -16.75
N LEU A 11 -15.60 1.76 -16.66
CA LEU A 11 -15.25 2.41 -15.39
C LEU A 11 -16.45 2.48 -14.44
N LEU A 12 -17.65 2.75 -14.96
CA LEU A 12 -18.88 2.76 -14.16
C LEU A 12 -19.20 1.38 -13.61
N VAL A 13 -19.05 0.32 -14.41
CA VAL A 13 -19.24 -1.06 -13.94
C VAL A 13 -18.24 -1.39 -12.84
N LEU A 14 -16.94 -1.09 -13.05
CA LEU A 14 -15.90 -1.29 -12.03
C LEU A 14 -16.22 -0.54 -10.73
N LEU A 15 -16.66 0.72 -10.83
CA LEU A 15 -17.01 1.53 -9.67
C LEU A 15 -18.20 0.95 -8.91
N ILE A 16 -19.25 0.51 -9.62
CA ILE A 16 -20.43 -0.10 -9.01
C ILE A 16 -20.05 -1.42 -8.32
N SER A 17 -19.31 -2.30 -8.99
CA SER A 17 -18.85 -3.56 -8.41
C SER A 17 -17.98 -3.35 -7.17
N PHE A 18 -17.05 -2.38 -7.21
CA PHE A 18 -16.22 -2.04 -6.07
C PHE A 18 -17.06 -1.50 -4.90
N SER A 19 -18.01 -0.59 -5.18
CA SER A 19 -18.91 -0.05 -4.17
C SER A 19 -19.71 -1.15 -3.48
N SER A 20 -20.34 -2.05 -4.25
CA SER A 20 -21.08 -3.19 -3.72
C SER A 20 -20.23 -4.09 -2.83
N ALA A 21 -18.99 -4.42 -3.25
CA ALA A 21 -18.07 -5.22 -2.45
C ALA A 21 -17.69 -4.55 -1.12
N VAL A 22 -17.48 -3.22 -1.13
CA VAL A 22 -17.18 -2.47 0.10
C VAL A 22 -18.37 -2.45 1.06
N PHE A 23 -19.61 -2.33 0.56
CA PHE A 23 -20.80 -2.35 1.41
C PHE A 23 -20.98 -3.71 2.12
N ASP A 24 -20.78 -4.82 1.41
CA ASP A 24 -20.87 -6.19 1.96
C ASP A 24 -19.84 -6.45 3.07
N SER A 25 -18.61 -5.94 2.90
CA SER A 25 -17.53 -6.11 3.88
C SER A 25 -17.77 -5.43 5.24
N LYS A 26 -18.73 -4.49 5.35
CA LYS A 26 -19.00 -3.79 6.62
C LYS A 26 -19.60 -4.70 7.69
N GLU A 27 -20.29 -5.76 7.28
CA GLU A 27 -20.98 -6.69 8.19
C GLU A 27 -20.01 -7.72 8.81
N HIS A 28 -18.86 -7.98 8.17
CA HIS A 28 -17.91 -9.02 8.55
C HIS A 28 -16.58 -8.49 9.14
N ARG A 29 -16.56 -7.26 9.68
CA ARG A 29 -15.35 -6.71 10.30
C ARG A 29 -15.04 -7.43 11.63
N SER A 30 -14.09 -8.37 11.61
CA SER A 30 -13.42 -8.81 12.83
C SER A 30 -12.52 -7.69 13.35
N TYR A 31 -12.77 -7.26 14.59
CA TYR A 31 -11.95 -6.27 15.30
C TYR A 31 -10.81 -6.92 16.08
N ASP A 32 -10.66 -8.24 16.00
CA ASP A 32 -9.73 -9.01 16.85
C ASP A 32 -8.29 -8.54 16.67
N SER A 33 -7.86 -8.34 15.42
CA SER A 33 -6.52 -7.85 15.12
C SER A 33 -6.29 -6.44 15.65
N LYS A 34 -7.30 -5.56 15.57
CA LYS A 34 -7.21 -4.18 16.08
C LYS A 34 -7.06 -4.20 17.60
N GLU A 35 -7.87 -5.00 18.28
CA GLU A 35 -7.83 -5.11 19.73
C GLU A 35 -6.52 -5.74 20.21
N TYR A 36 -6.01 -6.74 19.49
CA TYR A 36 -4.70 -7.34 19.74
C TYR A 36 -3.59 -6.30 19.69
N TYR A 37 -3.50 -5.51 18.60
CA TYR A 37 -2.46 -4.49 18.49
C TYR A 37 -2.60 -3.41 19.56
N LEU A 38 -3.83 -3.00 19.91
CA LEU A 38 -4.03 -2.01 20.97
C LEU A 38 -3.53 -2.50 22.34
N LYS A 39 -3.68 -3.80 22.64
CA LYS A 39 -3.33 -4.36 23.94
C LYS A 39 -1.86 -4.79 24.04
N ASN A 40 -1.30 -5.37 22.99
CA ASN A 40 -0.02 -6.09 23.06
C ASN A 40 1.17 -5.32 22.48
N THR A 41 0.96 -4.31 21.63
CA THR A 41 2.07 -3.66 20.89
C THR A 41 3.18 -3.16 21.82
N TYR A 42 2.87 -2.44 22.89
CA TYR A 42 3.91 -1.93 23.79
C TYR A 42 4.69 -3.05 24.49
N GLN A 43 4.02 -4.14 24.89
CA GLN A 43 4.65 -5.25 25.59
C GLN A 43 5.55 -6.07 24.67
N GLU A 44 5.14 -6.28 23.42
CA GLU A 44 5.86 -7.12 22.46
C GLU A 44 6.98 -6.36 21.72
N THR A 45 6.79 -5.06 21.47
CA THR A 45 7.71 -4.25 20.64
C THR A 45 8.50 -3.21 21.43
N GLY A 46 8.05 -2.86 22.65
CA GLY A 46 8.58 -1.72 23.39
C GLY A 46 8.22 -0.34 22.82
N SER A 47 7.52 -0.28 21.67
CA SER A 47 7.12 0.98 21.05
C SER A 47 5.91 1.59 21.75
N LYS A 48 6.06 2.83 22.23
CA LYS A 48 4.93 3.63 22.72
C LYS A 48 4.01 4.09 21.59
N ASN A 49 4.53 4.21 20.38
CA ASN A 49 3.74 4.52 19.20
C ASN A 49 3.28 3.21 18.53
N ILE A 50 1.99 2.91 18.68
CA ILE A 50 1.39 1.69 18.13
C ILE A 50 1.57 1.61 16.61
N VAL A 51 1.47 2.74 15.90
CA VAL A 51 1.65 2.78 14.45
C VAL A 51 3.08 2.38 14.07
N THR A 52 4.08 2.90 14.79
CA THR A 52 5.49 2.53 14.57
C THR A 52 5.76 1.06 14.90
N GLY A 53 5.21 0.53 15.99
CA GLY A 53 5.36 -0.89 16.34
C GLY A 53 4.69 -1.82 15.31
N ILE A 54 3.57 -1.40 14.72
CA ILE A 54 2.95 -2.14 13.62
C ILE A 54 3.87 -2.15 12.39
N TYR A 55 4.38 -1.00 11.95
CA TYR A 55 5.21 -0.93 10.75
C TYR A 55 6.55 -1.65 10.91
N LEU A 56 7.23 -1.47 12.05
CA LEU A 56 8.62 -1.89 12.21
C LEU A 56 8.78 -3.25 12.91
N ASP A 57 7.75 -3.75 13.60
CA ASP A 57 7.83 -5.07 14.25
C ASP A 57 6.84 -6.05 13.62
N TYR A 58 5.53 -5.80 13.71
CA TYR A 58 4.52 -6.75 13.22
C TYR A 58 4.50 -6.91 11.69
N ARG A 59 4.75 -5.83 10.96
CA ARG A 59 4.69 -5.78 9.49
C ARG A 59 6.00 -5.31 8.87
N LEU A 60 7.12 -5.64 9.51
CA LEU A 60 8.47 -5.22 9.10
C LEU A 60 8.75 -5.48 7.61
N PHE A 61 8.36 -6.64 7.09
CA PHE A 61 8.61 -6.98 5.67
C PHE A 61 7.93 -6.04 4.69
N ASP A 62 6.73 -5.54 5.02
CA ASP A 62 6.01 -4.61 4.16
C ASP A 62 6.78 -3.29 4.06
N SER A 63 7.24 -2.75 5.21
CA SER A 63 8.06 -1.53 5.26
C SER A 63 9.45 -1.69 4.65
N ILE A 64 10.09 -2.85 4.78
CA ILE A 64 11.37 -3.13 4.09
C ILE A 64 11.17 -3.11 2.58
N PHE A 65 10.10 -3.71 2.07
CA PHE A 65 9.83 -3.71 0.63
C PHE A 65 9.38 -2.36 0.11
N GLU A 66 8.62 -1.56 0.87
CA GLU A 66 8.33 -0.16 0.54
C GLU A 66 9.63 0.64 0.37
N ALA A 67 10.55 0.53 1.34
CA ALA A 67 11.85 1.21 1.26
C ALA A 67 12.71 0.69 0.09
N SER A 68 12.67 -0.61 -0.18
CA SER A 68 13.39 -1.24 -1.30
C SER A 68 12.87 -0.77 -2.65
N ILE A 69 11.55 -0.66 -2.82
CA ILE A 69 10.93 -0.14 -4.05
C ILE A 69 11.33 1.32 -4.25
N LEU A 70 11.31 2.13 -3.19
CA LEU A 70 11.75 3.52 -3.25
C LEU A 70 13.23 3.62 -3.66
N LEU A 71 14.09 2.78 -3.08
CA LEU A 71 15.51 2.71 -3.43
C LEU A 71 15.72 2.31 -4.90
N ILE A 72 15.04 1.26 -5.37
CA ILE A 72 15.10 0.82 -6.77
C ILE A 72 14.61 1.92 -7.71
N THR A 73 13.54 2.63 -7.33
CA THR A 73 12.99 3.74 -8.12
C THR A 73 14.00 4.86 -8.25
N VAL A 74 14.61 5.29 -7.15
CA VAL A 74 15.65 6.34 -7.17
C VAL A 74 16.87 5.89 -7.97
N ALA A 75 17.33 4.64 -7.78
CA ALA A 75 18.45 4.08 -8.54
C ALA A 75 18.15 4.04 -10.06
N GLY A 76 16.93 3.63 -10.45
CA GLY A 76 16.49 3.61 -11.84
C GLY A 76 16.42 5.01 -12.46
N ILE A 77 15.93 6.01 -11.71
CA ILE A 77 15.93 7.41 -12.16
C ILE A 77 17.35 7.92 -12.35
N LEU A 78 18.26 7.66 -11.41
CA LEU A 78 19.66 8.07 -11.52
C LEU A 78 20.36 7.40 -12.71
N PHE A 79 20.10 6.11 -12.94
CA PHE A 79 20.62 5.39 -14.09
C PHE A 79 20.14 6.00 -15.41
N MET A 80 18.83 6.26 -15.54
CA MET A 80 18.24 6.87 -16.74
C MET A 80 18.64 8.34 -16.91
N SER A 81 18.90 9.06 -15.81
CA SER A 81 19.27 10.47 -15.84
C SER A 81 20.72 10.70 -16.28
N LYS A 82 21.57 9.67 -16.32
CA LYS A 82 22.92 9.80 -16.92
C LYS A 82 22.77 10.06 -18.42
N ARG A 83 23.24 11.22 -18.88
CA ARG A 83 23.32 11.55 -20.31
C ARG A 83 24.43 10.71 -20.97
N GLU A 84 24.22 10.30 -22.22
CA GLU A 84 25.19 9.56 -23.05
C GLU A 84 26.54 10.28 -23.23
N ASP A 85 26.65 11.57 -22.87
CA ASP A 85 27.86 12.38 -23.03
C ASP A 85 29.02 11.97 -22.07
N GLU A 86 28.79 11.07 -21.11
CA GLU A 86 29.83 10.51 -20.21
C GLU A 86 30.28 9.09 -20.59
N VAL A 87 29.82 8.53 -21.71
CA VAL A 87 30.36 7.28 -22.27
C VAL A 87 31.42 7.64 -23.31
N LEU A 88 32.60 8.04 -22.82
CA LEU A 88 33.85 8.04 -23.58
C LEU A 88 34.50 6.65 -23.52
#